data_AF-A0A959KIT9-F1
#
_entry.id   AF-A0A959KIT9-F1
#
_cell.length_a   1.000
_cell.length_b   1.000
_cell.length_c   1.000
_cell.angle_alpha   90.00
_cell.angle_beta   90.00
_cell.angle_gamma   90.00
#
_symmetry.space_group_name_H-M   'P 1'
#
loop_
_entity.id
_entity.type
_entity.pdbx_description
1 polymer ?
#
loop_
_entity_poly.entity_id
_entity_poly.type
_entity_poly.pdbx_seq_one_letter_code
_entity_poly.pdbx_strand_id
1 'polypeptide(L)'
;ELDTIIWTPLPDPACPECLQQLVGPLYQSTYYVEVVDLNGCKNSDRITVFVEKSQPLYVPNIFSPNGDGENDRFFFQAGPEVVRIDELAIFDRWGNKVFVGKDLAPNDPGLGWDGTFQQKPIDPQVFVWLATVSFVDGTREVYKGDLVLVR
;
A
#
# COMPACT_ATOMS: atom_id res chain seq x y z
N GLU A 1 31.00 -26.86 -19.59
CA GLU A 1 30.06 -27.17 -18.51
C GLU A 1 30.34 -26.21 -17.36
N LEU A 2 29.30 -25.77 -16.65
CA LEU A 2 29.45 -24.80 -15.57
C LEU A 2 29.87 -25.52 -14.30
N ASP A 3 30.77 -24.91 -13.54
CA ASP A 3 31.32 -25.43 -12.28
C ASP A 3 30.75 -24.67 -11.07
N THR A 4 30.67 -23.34 -11.14
CA THR A 4 30.20 -22.51 -10.02
C THR A 4 29.31 -21.37 -10.52
N ILE A 5 28.27 -21.05 -9.76
CA ILE A 5 27.35 -19.93 -9.99
C ILE A 5 27.24 -19.13 -8.69
N ILE A 6 27.51 -17.83 -8.75
CA ILE A 6 27.50 -16.94 -7.60
C ILE A 6 26.61 -15.75 -7.90
N TRP A 7 25.54 -15.59 -7.12
CA TRP A 7 24.66 -14.43 -7.18
C TRP A 7 25.00 -13.40 -6.10
N THR A 8 24.91 -12.11 -6.43
CA THR A 8 25.13 -11.01 -5.48
C THR A 8 24.17 -9.83 -5.74
N PRO A 9 23.33 -9.43 -4.77
CA PRO A 9 22.98 -10.20 -3.57
C PRO A 9 22.31 -11.52 -3.97
N LEU A 10 22.37 -12.53 -3.09
CA LEU A 10 21.72 -13.81 -3.33
C LEU A 10 20.18 -13.65 -3.29
N PRO A 11 19.44 -13.90 -4.39
CA PRO A 11 17.99 -13.72 -4.41
C PRO A 11 17.22 -14.77 -3.62
N ASP A 12 17.44 -16.05 -3.94
CA ASP A 12 16.76 -17.18 -3.31
C ASP A 12 17.77 -18.05 -2.55
N PRO A 13 17.79 -17.98 -1.20
CA PRO A 13 18.63 -18.82 -0.37
C PRO A 13 18.35 -20.32 -0.51
N ALA A 14 17.16 -20.72 -0.99
CA ALA A 14 16.80 -22.12 -1.17
C ALA A 14 17.50 -22.75 -2.38
N CYS A 15 17.93 -21.95 -3.36
CA CYS A 15 18.74 -22.43 -4.48
C CYS A 15 19.82 -21.42 -4.90
N PRO A 16 20.96 -21.35 -4.19
CA PRO A 16 22.01 -20.37 -4.48
C PRO A 16 22.71 -20.58 -5.82
N GLU A 17 22.70 -21.80 -6.36
CA GLU A 17 23.36 -22.17 -7.61
C GLU A 17 22.39 -22.28 -8.80
N CYS A 18 21.10 -21.98 -8.60
CA CYS A 18 20.13 -21.99 -9.70
C CYS A 18 20.44 -20.85 -10.70
N LEU A 19 20.50 -21.19 -12.00
CA LEU A 19 20.60 -20.21 -13.09
C LEU A 19 19.36 -19.31 -13.19
N GLN A 20 18.20 -19.80 -12.74
CA GLN A 20 16.98 -19.04 -12.63
C GLN A 20 16.73 -18.67 -11.17
N GLN A 21 16.55 -17.38 -10.91
CA GLN A 21 16.26 -16.83 -9.60
C GLN A 21 14.91 -16.10 -9.65
N LEU A 22 14.08 -16.24 -8.62
CA LEU A 22 12.86 -15.45 -8.45
C LEU A 22 13.18 -14.23 -7.58
N VAL A 23 12.86 -13.03 -8.06
CA VAL A 23 13.12 -11.77 -7.36
C VAL A 23 11.84 -10.95 -7.23
N GLY A 24 11.66 -10.31 -6.08
CA GLY A 24 10.57 -9.36 -5.82
C GLY A 24 11.03 -8.26 -4.87
N PRO A 25 12.01 -7.42 -5.25
CA PRO A 25 12.56 -6.43 -4.34
C PRO A 25 11.56 -5.29 -4.12
N LEU A 26 11.55 -4.74 -2.91
CA LEU A 26 10.72 -3.56 -2.55
C LEU A 26 11.34 -2.23 -3.02
N TYR A 27 12.62 -2.26 -3.37
CA TYR A 27 13.40 -1.11 -3.81
C TYR A 27 14.15 -1.46 -5.08
N GLN A 28 14.43 -0.47 -5.92
CA GLN A 28 15.27 -0.67 -7.10
C GLN A 28 16.58 -1.35 -6.69
N SER A 29 16.85 -2.51 -7.28
CA SER A 29 17.95 -3.38 -6.88
C SER A 29 18.69 -3.87 -8.11
N THR A 30 20.00 -4.02 -8.00
CA THR A 30 20.84 -4.59 -9.05
C THR A 30 21.41 -5.91 -8.57
N TYR A 31 21.20 -6.96 -9.36
CA TYR A 31 21.72 -8.30 -9.12
C TYR A 31 22.85 -8.59 -10.09
N TYR A 32 23.89 -9.22 -9.59
CA TYR A 32 25.08 -9.65 -10.32
C TYR A 32 25.14 -11.18 -10.29
N VAL A 33 25.52 -11.79 -11.40
CA VAL A 33 25.83 -13.21 -11.47
C VAL A 33 27.26 -13.38 -11.99
N GLU A 34 28.08 -14.15 -11.28
CA GLU A 34 29.37 -14.66 -11.75
C GLU A 34 29.25 -16.16 -11.98
N VAL A 35 29.69 -16.63 -13.14
CA VAL A 35 29.77 -18.04 -13.48
C VAL A 35 31.20 -18.44 -13.76
N VAL A 36 31.56 -19.64 -13.33
CA VAL A 36 32.87 -20.26 -13.57
C VAL A 36 32.67 -21.56 -14.32
N ASP A 37 33.41 -21.81 -15.39
CA ASP A 37 33.41 -23.10 -16.08
C ASP A 37 34.42 -24.09 -15.48
N LEU A 38 34.37 -25.35 -15.91
CA LEU A 38 35.30 -26.39 -15.45
C LEU A 38 36.79 -26.10 -15.75
N ASN A 39 37.08 -25.15 -16.65
CA ASN A 39 38.46 -24.73 -16.98
C ASN A 39 38.90 -23.52 -16.15
N GLY A 40 38.05 -23.02 -15.25
CA GLY A 40 38.29 -21.84 -14.42
C GLY A 40 38.05 -20.50 -15.14
N CYS A 41 37.47 -20.50 -16.34
CA CYS A 41 37.08 -19.27 -17.02
C CYS A 41 35.91 -18.62 -16.29
N LYS A 42 36.05 -17.35 -15.94
CA LYS A 42 35.04 -16.56 -15.26
C LYS A 42 34.33 -15.63 -16.23
N ASN A 43 33.01 -15.51 -16.09
CA ASN A 43 32.23 -14.48 -16.76
C ASN A 43 31.15 -13.95 -15.83
N SER A 44 30.68 -12.73 -16.06
CA SER A 44 29.68 -12.10 -15.20
C SER A 44 28.69 -11.25 -15.97
N ASP A 45 27.47 -11.15 -15.46
CA ASP A 45 26.45 -10.25 -15.97
C ASP A 45 25.67 -9.60 -14.82
N ARG A 46 24.88 -8.57 -15.13
CA ARG A 46 24.01 -7.90 -14.16
C ARG A 46 22.66 -7.53 -14.73
N ILE A 47 21.67 -7.49 -13.83
CA ILE A 47 20.33 -7.02 -14.12
C ILE A 47 19.88 -6.02 -13.05
N THR A 48 19.33 -4.89 -13.49
CA THR A 48 18.70 -3.92 -12.60
C THR A 48 17.19 -4.08 -12.69
N VAL A 49 16.58 -4.39 -11.55
CA VAL A 49 15.13 -4.41 -11.38
C VAL A 49 14.70 -3.03 -10.91
N PHE A 50 14.01 -2.29 -11.77
CA PHE A 50 13.40 -1.01 -11.43
C PHE A 50 12.04 -1.28 -10.76
N VAL A 51 11.83 -0.66 -9.60
CA VAL A 51 10.58 -0.78 -8.85
C VAL A 51 9.86 0.57 -8.96
N GLU A 52 8.73 0.58 -9.64
CA GLU A 52 7.84 1.72 -9.65
C GLU A 52 6.99 1.69 -8.39
N LYS A 53 7.15 2.69 -7.53
CA LYS A 53 6.30 2.86 -6.35
C LYS A 53 4.97 3.45 -6.79
N SER A 54 4.09 2.61 -7.32
CA SER A 54 2.68 2.98 -7.41
C SER A 54 2.11 2.96 -5.99
N GLN A 55 1.42 4.02 -5.59
CA GLN A 55 0.62 4.04 -4.37
C GLN A 55 -0.83 3.88 -4.80
N PRO A 56 -1.32 2.64 -4.99
CA PRO A 56 -2.67 2.40 -5.48
C PRO A 56 -3.68 2.62 -4.36
N LEU A 57 -3.66 3.79 -3.72
CA LEU A 57 -4.58 4.21 -2.68
C LEU A 57 -5.63 5.12 -3.33
N TYR A 58 -6.86 4.62 -3.42
CA TYR A 58 -8.01 5.41 -3.78
C TYR A 58 -8.81 5.77 -2.52
N VAL A 59 -9.04 7.07 -2.35
CA VAL A 59 -9.88 7.60 -1.29
C VAL A 59 -11.04 8.34 -1.95
N PRO A 60 -12.31 7.90 -1.75
CA PRO A 60 -13.45 8.58 -2.34
C PRO A 60 -13.57 10.00 -1.78
N ASN A 61 -14.04 10.94 -2.58
CA ASN A 61 -14.27 12.32 -2.14
C ASN A 61 -15.76 12.61 -1.85
N ILE A 62 -16.65 11.65 -2.09
CA ILE A 62 -18.08 11.75 -1.84
C ILE A 62 -18.66 10.39 -1.45
N PHE A 63 -19.63 10.38 -0.55
CA PHE A 63 -20.38 9.18 -0.19
C PHE A 63 -21.82 9.53 0.23
N SER A 64 -22.72 8.56 0.13
CA SER A 64 -24.17 8.71 0.30
C SER A 64 -24.70 7.63 1.26
N PRO A 65 -24.68 7.86 2.59
CA PRO A 65 -25.18 6.88 3.57
C PRO A 65 -26.73 6.85 3.56
N ASN A 66 -27.32 6.27 2.52
CA ASN A 66 -28.75 6.17 2.27
C ASN A 66 -29.29 4.73 2.41
N GLY A 67 -28.39 3.74 2.56
CA GLY A 67 -28.71 2.33 2.77
C GLY A 67 -29.02 1.54 1.50
N ASP A 68 -28.62 2.03 0.32
CA ASP A 68 -28.80 1.32 -0.96
C ASP A 68 -27.67 0.33 -1.29
N GLY A 69 -26.60 0.30 -0.47
CA GLY A 69 -25.42 -0.55 -0.63
C GLY A 69 -24.30 0.10 -1.44
N GLU A 70 -24.54 1.25 -2.08
CA GLU A 70 -23.60 1.92 -2.98
C GLU A 70 -23.07 3.21 -2.34
N ASN A 71 -21.75 3.25 -2.11
CA ASN A 71 -21.09 4.40 -1.46
C ASN A 71 -21.71 4.80 -0.10
N ASP A 72 -22.26 3.84 0.65
CA ASP A 72 -22.86 4.08 1.96
C ASP A 72 -21.83 4.42 3.05
N ARG A 73 -20.55 4.13 2.80
CA ARG A 73 -19.46 4.32 3.77
C ARG A 73 -18.25 4.94 3.12
N PHE A 74 -17.57 5.78 3.90
CA PHE A 74 -16.27 6.33 3.56
C PHE A 74 -15.17 5.40 4.08
N PHE A 75 -14.49 4.72 3.17
CA PHE A 75 -13.37 3.82 3.46
C PHE A 75 -12.31 3.92 2.35
N PHE A 76 -11.12 3.43 2.63
CA PHE A 76 -10.01 3.48 1.67
C PHE A 76 -9.96 2.20 0.85
N GLN A 77 -9.80 2.34 -0.46
CA GLN A 77 -9.58 1.22 -1.38
C GLN A 77 -8.11 1.21 -1.76
N ALA A 78 -7.45 0.06 -1.64
CA ALA A 78 -6.02 -0.01 -1.85
C ALA A 78 -5.54 -1.30 -2.51
N GLY A 79 -4.45 -1.19 -3.26
CA GLY A 79 -3.67 -2.35 -3.71
C GLY A 79 -2.86 -3.02 -2.60
N PRO A 80 -2.19 -4.15 -2.90
CA PRO A 80 -1.48 -4.99 -1.92
C PRO A 80 -0.29 -4.32 -1.24
N GLU A 81 0.18 -3.18 -1.76
CA GLU A 81 1.28 -2.41 -1.21
C GLU A 81 0.89 -1.65 0.06
N VAL A 82 -0.41 -1.39 0.28
CA VAL A 82 -0.93 -0.75 1.49
C VAL A 82 -1.21 -1.81 2.54
N VAL A 83 -0.49 -1.74 3.65
CA VAL A 83 -0.62 -2.69 4.76
C VAL A 83 -1.82 -2.36 5.63
N ARG A 84 -1.96 -1.08 6.03
CA ARG A 84 -3.07 -0.59 6.85
C ARG A 84 -3.15 0.92 6.86
N ILE A 85 -4.30 1.43 7.30
CA ILE A 85 -4.50 2.82 7.70
C ILE A 85 -4.27 2.89 9.21
N ASP A 86 -3.12 3.43 9.63
CA ASP A 86 -2.74 3.53 11.05
C ASP A 86 -3.75 4.36 11.84
N GLU A 87 -4.14 5.52 11.28
CA GLU A 87 -5.16 6.39 11.85
C GLU A 87 -5.88 7.12 10.70
N LEU A 88 -7.20 7.20 10.79
CA LEU A 88 -8.06 8.07 9.98
C LEU A 88 -8.83 8.98 10.94
N ALA A 89 -8.72 10.29 10.74
CA ALA A 89 -9.49 11.29 11.47
C ALA A 89 -10.30 12.14 10.49
N ILE A 90 -11.59 12.32 10.77
CA ILE A 90 -12.50 13.15 9.96
C ILE A 90 -12.99 14.30 10.83
N PHE A 91 -13.01 15.50 10.26
CA PHE A 91 -13.32 16.75 10.90
C PHE A 91 -14.43 17.46 10.16
N ASP A 92 -15.35 18.08 10.91
CA ASP A 92 -16.31 19.02 10.34
C ASP A 92 -15.64 20.35 9.93
N ARG A 93 -16.42 21.27 9.34
CA ARG A 93 -15.92 22.58 8.90
C ARG A 93 -15.41 23.49 10.02
N TRP A 94 -15.73 23.18 11.27
CA TRP A 94 -15.32 23.94 12.45
C TRP A 94 -14.11 23.31 13.15
N GLY A 95 -13.58 22.21 12.61
CA GLY A 95 -12.43 21.50 13.16
C GLY A 95 -12.80 20.51 14.27
N ASN A 96 -14.09 20.24 14.51
CA ASN A 96 -14.48 19.18 15.44
C ASN A 96 -14.25 17.83 14.78
N LYS A 97 -13.58 16.95 15.51
CA LYS A 97 -13.33 15.57 15.11
C LYS A 97 -14.61 14.75 15.26
N VAL A 98 -15.17 14.31 14.13
CA VAL A 98 -16.44 13.56 14.06
C VAL A 98 -16.24 12.05 13.93
N PHE A 99 -15.07 11.61 13.47
CA PHE A 99 -14.71 10.20 13.39
C PHE A 99 -13.23 10.00 13.64
N VAL A 100 -12.90 8.90 14.32
CA VAL A 100 -11.53 8.36 14.40
C VAL A 100 -11.59 6.86 14.24
N GLY A 101 -10.84 6.35 13.27
CA GLY A 101 -10.54 4.93 13.14
C GLY A 101 -9.04 4.70 13.27
N LYS A 102 -8.64 3.57 13.85
CA LYS A 102 -7.25 3.16 14.00
C LYS A 102 -7.08 1.74 13.52
N ASP A 103 -5.89 1.45 12.98
CA ASP A 103 -5.52 0.13 12.47
C ASP A 103 -6.58 -0.44 11.50
N LEU A 104 -7.10 0.40 10.61
CA LEU A 104 -8.15 0.01 9.67
C LEU A 104 -7.56 -0.79 8.52
N ALA A 105 -8.20 -1.90 8.18
CA ALA A 105 -7.90 -2.64 6.96
C ALA A 105 -8.40 -1.84 5.74
N PRO A 106 -7.59 -1.69 4.68
CA PRO A 106 -8.09 -1.17 3.41
C PRO A 106 -9.10 -2.17 2.80
N ASN A 107 -9.95 -1.68 1.90
CA ASN A 107 -10.95 -2.47 1.19
C ASN A 107 -12.03 -3.11 2.09
N ASP A 108 -12.16 -2.68 3.35
CA ASP A 108 -13.23 -3.11 4.25
C ASP A 108 -14.22 -1.96 4.51
N PRO A 109 -15.39 -1.96 3.85
CA PRO A 109 -16.43 -0.97 4.10
C PRO A 109 -16.91 -0.98 5.55
N GLY A 110 -16.91 -2.12 6.24
CA GLY A 110 -17.41 -2.25 7.61
C GLY A 110 -16.60 -1.46 8.65
N LEU A 111 -15.34 -1.13 8.32
CA LEU A 111 -14.46 -0.28 9.12
C LEU A 111 -14.54 1.20 8.73
N GLY A 112 -15.25 1.51 7.65
CA GLY A 112 -15.47 2.86 7.14
C GLY A 112 -16.49 3.65 7.96
N TRP A 113 -16.42 4.98 7.80
CA TRP A 113 -17.35 5.90 8.44
C TRP A 113 -18.69 5.93 7.69
N ASP A 114 -19.79 5.83 8.42
CA ASP A 114 -21.16 5.78 7.91
C ASP A 114 -21.90 7.14 7.96
N GLY A 115 -21.18 8.23 8.22
CA GLY A 115 -21.79 9.55 8.31
C GLY A 115 -22.53 9.82 9.62
N THR A 116 -22.27 9.03 10.66
CA THR A 116 -22.83 9.27 12.00
C THR A 116 -21.83 9.91 12.96
N PHE A 117 -22.32 10.74 13.87
CA PHE A 117 -21.55 11.26 15.01
C PHE A 117 -22.45 11.29 16.25
N GLN A 118 -21.90 10.83 17.37
CA GLN A 118 -22.66 10.69 18.62
C GLN A 118 -23.98 9.90 18.43
N GLN A 119 -23.92 8.81 17.66
CA GLN A 119 -25.06 7.93 17.31
C GLN A 119 -26.17 8.61 16.50
N LYS A 120 -25.93 9.80 15.95
CA LYS A 120 -26.89 10.51 15.10
C LYS A 120 -26.34 10.67 13.68
N PRO A 121 -27.17 10.53 12.64
CA PRO A 121 -26.78 10.87 11.29
C PRO A 121 -26.42 12.36 11.19
N ILE A 122 -25.33 12.70 10.52
CA ILE A 122 -24.95 14.10 10.27
C ILE A 122 -25.58 14.59 8.98
N ASP A 123 -26.05 15.83 8.93
CA ASP A 123 -26.59 16.43 7.70
C ASP A 123 -25.54 16.53 6.57
N PRO A 124 -25.98 16.56 5.30
CA PRO A 124 -25.08 16.77 4.17
C PRO A 124 -24.16 17.97 4.36
N GLN A 125 -22.85 17.73 4.31
CA GLN A 125 -21.82 18.74 4.53
C GLN A 125 -20.50 18.28 3.91
N VAL A 126 -19.54 19.21 3.81
CA VAL A 126 -18.15 18.92 3.48
C VAL A 126 -17.34 18.78 4.76
N PHE A 127 -16.54 17.73 4.83
CA PHE A 127 -15.60 17.38 5.88
C PHE A 127 -14.17 17.47 5.37
N VAL A 128 -13.22 17.52 6.29
CA VAL A 128 -11.79 17.35 6.01
C VAL A 128 -11.33 16.08 6.69
N TRP A 129 -10.52 15.28 6.02
CA TRP A 129 -9.94 14.08 6.61
C TRP A 129 -8.41 14.10 6.53
N LEU A 130 -7.80 13.44 7.51
CA LEU A 130 -6.36 13.19 7.62
C LEU A 130 -6.17 11.71 7.92
N ALA A 131 -5.29 11.06 7.19
CA ALA A 131 -4.96 9.66 7.45
C ALA A 131 -3.47 9.39 7.36
N THR A 132 -2.98 8.53 8.24
CA THR A 132 -1.62 7.99 8.17
C THR A 132 -1.70 6.56 7.65
N VAL A 133 -0.98 6.27 6.57
CA VAL A 133 -1.04 4.98 5.86
C VAL A 133 0.34 4.34 5.88
N SER A 134 0.39 3.05 6.22
CA SER A 134 1.60 2.23 6.26
C SER A 134 1.69 1.34 5.02
N PHE A 135 2.87 1.27 4.40
CA PHE A 135 3.14 0.47 3.20
C PHE A 135 4.05 -0.74 3.49
N VAL A 136 4.08 -1.69 2.56
CA VAL A 136 4.86 -2.95 2.67
C VAL A 136 6.38 -2.72 2.74
N ASP A 137 6.87 -1.59 2.24
CA ASP A 137 8.29 -1.20 2.31
C ASP A 137 8.67 -0.56 3.66
N GLY A 138 7.71 -0.43 4.58
CA GLY A 138 7.87 0.15 5.91
C GLY A 138 7.69 1.67 5.94
N THR A 139 7.47 2.32 4.79
CA THR A 139 7.20 3.76 4.74
C THR A 139 5.82 4.07 5.30
N ARG A 140 5.68 5.29 5.84
CA ARG A 140 4.41 5.83 6.31
C ARG A 140 4.18 7.18 5.67
N GLU A 141 3.01 7.37 5.10
CA GLU A 141 2.64 8.62 4.46
C GLU A 141 1.35 9.18 5.04
N VAL A 142 1.24 10.51 5.01
CA VAL A 142 0.06 11.23 5.48
C VAL A 142 -0.72 11.71 4.26
N TYR A 143 -1.95 11.23 4.16
CA TYR A 143 -2.92 11.66 3.16
C TYR A 143 -3.93 12.60 3.80
N LYS A 144 -4.47 13.52 2.98
CA LYS A 144 -5.51 14.45 3.38
C LYS A 144 -6.37 14.81 2.19
N GLY A 145 -7.61 15.18 2.48
CA GLY A 145 -8.54 15.65 1.46
C GLY A 145 -9.81 16.19 2.07
N ASP A 146 -10.67 16.68 1.19
CA ASP A 146 -12.07 16.95 1.49
C ASP A 146 -12.93 15.71 1.22
N LEU A 147 -14.07 15.64 1.91
CA LEU A 147 -15.07 14.59 1.77
C LEU A 147 -16.46 15.22 1.81
N VAL A 148 -17.29 14.91 0.84
CA VAL A 148 -18.68 15.37 0.80
C VAL A 148 -19.60 14.23 1.27
N LEU A 149 -20.42 14.50 2.28
CA LEU A 149 -21.56 13.65 2.62
C LEU A 149 -22.80 14.19 1.91
N VAL A 150 -23.49 13.33 1.17
CA VAL A 150 -24.78 13.65 0.52
C VAL A 150 -25.87 12.66 0.96
N ARG A 151 -27.12 12.95 0.64
CA ARG A 151 -28.28 12.06 0.82
C ARG A 151 -29.23 12.18 -0.36
#